data_AF-A0A2H3CVN0-F1
#
_entry.id   AF-A0A2H3CVN0-F1
#
_cell.length_a   1.000
_cell.length_b   1.000
_cell.length_c   1.000
_cell.angle_alpha   90.00
_cell.angle_beta   90.00
_cell.angle_gamma   90.00
#
_symmetry.space_group_name_H-M   'P 1'
#
loop_
_entity.id
_entity.type
_entity.pdbx_description
1 polymer ?
#
loop_
_entity_poly.entity_id
_entity_poly.type
_entity_poly.pdbx_seq_one_letter_code
_entity_poly.pdbx_strand_id
1 'polypeptide(L)'
;YTGTTPVISSSLADTPCAVLGRRGLLKRLNATLGTSHTLDNPTFSSLLQDCIAKNYDFGTAYGFLRPAWYSKDWSSIPDIIRECEEKDREMRQSALRGSEIVDPHIYPRPYPHPISHAWVQNKDRVDVWMPINGCEWPVPIPKDTNLDLVRIEMLNKGLEYVWLDVLCLRQEGGPREDLRLEEWKLDVPTFGALYNMKKVHCYLNGLGRPLSVEKDYFGSDRCWFSRAWTLQETGSEGYEVCGVTLNGPLDAKPDKDGKYDTEVLTTFHRKLLTLKRLSSQPFEVLEKMQRRVSTKPVDRIAAIAILLWSSTIPAYNESHTLEGAWTALLNVISPRTRAALFFWFPEPGIAGATWRPSWKQVMKTS
;
A
#
# COMPACT_ATOMS: atom_id res chain seq x y z
N TYR A 1 -14.18 -16.54 9.79
CA TYR A 1 -14.68 -15.26 10.30
C TYR A 1 -15.44 -15.54 11.58
N THR A 2 -15.11 -14.86 12.68
CA THR A 2 -15.71 -15.09 14.00
C THR A 2 -16.61 -13.94 14.46
N GLY A 3 -16.75 -12.89 13.65
CA GLY A 3 -17.61 -11.76 13.97
C GLY A 3 -19.09 -12.01 13.65
N THR A 4 -19.94 -11.09 14.11
CA THR A 4 -21.39 -11.12 13.93
C THR A 4 -21.88 -10.23 12.79
N THR A 5 -21.00 -9.39 12.23
CA THR A 5 -21.33 -8.49 11.13
C THR A 5 -21.50 -9.28 9.83
N PRO A 6 -22.56 -9.04 9.03
CA PRO A 6 -22.71 -9.69 7.74
C PRO A 6 -21.52 -9.41 6.81
N VAL A 7 -21.00 -10.47 6.18
CA VAL A 7 -19.90 -10.40 5.21
C VAL A 7 -20.38 -10.93 3.87
N ILE A 8 -20.17 -10.17 2.80
CA ILE A 8 -20.52 -10.61 1.44
C ILE A 8 -19.57 -11.73 0.99
N SER A 9 -20.10 -12.81 0.40
CA SER A 9 -19.26 -13.85 -0.20
C SER A 9 -18.55 -13.31 -1.44
N SER A 10 -17.41 -13.90 -1.80
CA SER A 10 -16.67 -13.54 -3.02
C SER A 10 -17.52 -13.75 -4.27
N SER A 11 -18.27 -14.86 -4.32
CA SER A 11 -19.23 -15.11 -5.39
C SER A 11 -20.31 -14.02 -5.54
N LEU A 12 -20.77 -13.45 -4.42
CA LEU A 12 -21.74 -12.36 -4.46
C LEU A 12 -21.06 -11.08 -4.93
N ALA A 13 -19.89 -10.75 -4.39
CA ALA A 13 -19.11 -9.57 -4.77
C ALA A 13 -18.85 -9.55 -6.27
N ASP A 14 -18.44 -10.67 -6.86
CA ASP A 14 -18.11 -10.81 -8.27
C ASP A 14 -19.34 -10.87 -9.20
N THR A 15 -20.56 -10.84 -8.65
CA THR A 15 -21.78 -10.88 -9.47
C THR A 15 -21.99 -9.53 -10.17
N PRO A 16 -22.06 -9.48 -11.52
CA PRO A 16 -22.29 -8.22 -12.23
C PRO A 16 -23.64 -7.59 -11.84
N CYS A 17 -23.66 -6.27 -11.62
CA CYS A 17 -24.90 -5.55 -11.27
C CYS A 17 -25.98 -5.71 -12.36
N ALA A 18 -25.58 -5.80 -13.63
CA ALA A 18 -26.49 -6.04 -14.76
C ALA A 18 -27.27 -7.36 -14.64
N VAL A 19 -26.66 -8.40 -14.07
CA VAL A 19 -27.33 -9.71 -13.86
C VAL A 19 -28.39 -9.61 -12.75
N LEU A 20 -28.11 -8.83 -11.71
CA LEU A 20 -29.05 -8.62 -10.60
C LEU A 20 -30.21 -7.70 -11.00
N GLY A 21 -29.93 -6.73 -11.88
CA GLY A 21 -30.82 -5.61 -12.18
C GLY A 21 -31.07 -4.73 -10.94
N ARG A 22 -31.78 -3.61 -11.11
CA ARG A 22 -32.02 -2.65 -10.02
C ARG A 22 -32.67 -3.28 -8.80
N ARG A 23 -33.71 -4.10 -9.01
CA ARG A 23 -34.46 -4.74 -7.92
C ARG A 23 -33.63 -5.80 -7.19
N GLY A 24 -32.86 -6.60 -7.92
CA GLY A 24 -31.97 -7.60 -7.32
C GLY A 24 -30.83 -6.96 -6.54
N LEU A 25 -30.21 -5.92 -7.11
CA LEU A 25 -29.15 -5.15 -6.46
C LEU A 25 -29.63 -4.55 -5.14
N LEU A 26 -30.78 -3.87 -5.14
CA LEU A 26 -31.41 -3.35 -3.93
C LEU A 26 -31.64 -4.44 -2.89
N LYS A 27 -32.27 -5.54 -3.30
CA LYS A 27 -32.59 -6.65 -2.39
C LYS A 27 -31.33 -7.18 -1.70
N ARG A 28 -30.24 -7.33 -2.44
CA ARG A 28 -28.95 -7.81 -1.91
C ARG A 28 -28.29 -6.78 -1.00
N LEU A 29 -28.29 -5.50 -1.36
CA LEU A 29 -27.74 -4.44 -0.50
C LEU A 29 -28.51 -4.32 0.82
N ASN A 30 -29.85 -4.31 0.76
CA ASN A 30 -30.70 -4.31 1.95
C ASN A 30 -30.43 -5.53 2.86
N ALA A 31 -30.31 -6.71 2.28
CA ALA A 31 -30.01 -7.93 3.03
C ALA A 31 -28.62 -7.87 3.70
N THR A 32 -27.61 -7.37 2.98
CA THR A 32 -26.23 -7.25 3.49
C THR A 32 -26.12 -6.18 4.59
N LEU A 33 -26.80 -5.04 4.41
CA LEU A 33 -26.68 -3.86 5.29
C LEU A 33 -27.76 -3.80 6.36
N GLY A 34 -28.67 -4.77 6.40
CA GLY A 34 -29.73 -4.88 7.40
C GLY A 34 -30.80 -3.78 7.29
N THR A 35 -31.09 -3.33 6.08
CA THR A 35 -32.04 -2.23 5.81
C THR A 35 -33.25 -2.67 4.99
N SER A 36 -34.20 -1.77 4.75
CA SER A 36 -35.42 -2.04 3.99
C SER A 36 -35.81 -0.87 3.08
N HIS A 37 -34.82 -0.29 2.38
CA HIS A 37 -35.06 0.77 1.39
C HIS A 37 -35.92 0.25 0.22
N THR A 38 -36.72 1.13 -0.37
CA THR A 38 -37.55 0.84 -1.54
C THR A 38 -37.08 1.63 -2.76
N LEU A 39 -37.53 1.25 -3.96
CA LEU A 39 -37.23 1.97 -5.21
C LEU A 39 -38.09 3.23 -5.39
N ASP A 40 -38.95 3.58 -4.43
CA ASP A 40 -39.83 4.75 -4.51
C ASP A 40 -39.03 6.07 -4.41
N ASN A 41 -37.82 6.00 -3.87
CA ASN A 41 -36.88 7.11 -3.88
C ASN A 41 -36.19 7.20 -5.26
N PRO A 42 -36.43 8.26 -6.05
CA PRO A 42 -35.91 8.38 -7.42
C PRO A 42 -34.40 8.51 -7.44
N THR A 43 -33.81 9.23 -6.49
CA THR A 43 -32.36 9.41 -6.36
C THR A 43 -31.65 8.08 -6.15
N PHE A 44 -32.21 7.28 -5.25
CA PHE A 44 -31.72 5.94 -4.95
C PHE A 44 -31.83 5.00 -6.16
N SER A 45 -32.97 5.02 -6.86
CA SER A 45 -33.14 4.26 -8.10
C SER A 45 -32.13 4.66 -9.19
N SER A 46 -31.80 5.95 -9.30
CA SER A 46 -30.80 6.45 -10.25
C SER A 46 -29.41 5.89 -9.96
N LEU A 47 -28.96 5.94 -8.69
CA LEU A 47 -27.64 5.45 -8.31
C LEU A 47 -27.46 3.94 -8.60
N LEU A 48 -28.50 3.14 -8.36
CA LEU A 48 -28.47 1.72 -8.71
C LEU A 48 -28.41 1.50 -10.23
N GLN A 49 -29.08 2.36 -11.01
CA GLN A 49 -29.01 2.33 -12.46
C GLN A 49 -27.62 2.74 -12.96
N ASP A 50 -26.97 3.71 -12.32
CA ASP A 50 -25.62 4.15 -12.66
C ASP A 50 -24.60 3.03 -12.41
N CYS A 51 -24.72 2.28 -11.30
CA CYS A 51 -23.86 1.12 -11.04
C CYS A 51 -23.98 0.06 -12.15
N ILE A 52 -25.19 -0.16 -12.67
CA ILE A 52 -25.43 -1.07 -13.80
C ILE A 52 -24.81 -0.52 -15.08
N ALA A 53 -25.03 0.78 -15.38
CA ALA A 53 -24.52 1.42 -16.58
C ALA A 53 -22.98 1.49 -16.62
N LYS A 54 -22.34 1.64 -15.46
CA LYS A 54 -20.87 1.59 -15.29
C LYS A 54 -20.30 0.16 -15.29
N ASN A 55 -21.14 -0.87 -15.50
CA ASN A 55 -20.76 -2.29 -15.47
C ASN A 55 -20.08 -2.73 -14.16
N TYR A 56 -20.48 -2.16 -13.03
CA TYR A 56 -19.95 -2.56 -11.74
C TYR A 56 -20.40 -3.99 -11.38
N ASP A 57 -19.53 -4.73 -10.70
CA ASP A 57 -19.94 -5.88 -9.90
C ASP A 57 -20.59 -5.44 -8.58
N PHE A 58 -21.20 -6.38 -7.87
CA PHE A 58 -21.86 -6.11 -6.61
C PHE A 58 -20.87 -5.62 -5.54
N GLY A 59 -19.63 -6.10 -5.54
CA GLY A 59 -18.59 -5.71 -4.58
C GLY A 59 -18.23 -4.23 -4.71
N THR A 60 -18.05 -3.76 -5.93
CA THR A 60 -17.77 -2.37 -6.28
C THR A 60 -18.98 -1.50 -5.94
N ALA A 61 -20.18 -1.90 -6.33
CA ALA A 61 -21.40 -1.17 -5.97
C ALA A 61 -21.62 -1.11 -4.45
N TYR A 62 -21.35 -2.21 -3.74
CA TYR A 62 -21.40 -2.26 -2.28
C TYR A 62 -20.39 -1.30 -1.65
N GLY A 63 -19.11 -1.38 -2.04
CA GLY A 63 -18.06 -0.51 -1.53
C GLY A 63 -18.33 0.98 -1.80
N PHE A 64 -18.88 1.28 -2.97
CA PHE A 64 -19.23 2.63 -3.40
C PHE A 64 -20.44 3.22 -2.64
N LEU A 65 -21.51 2.44 -2.47
CA LEU A 65 -22.76 2.93 -1.87
C LEU A 65 -22.79 2.83 -0.35
N ARG A 66 -22.03 1.91 0.24
CA ARG A 66 -22.02 1.65 1.69
C ARG A 66 -21.77 2.90 2.55
N PRO A 67 -20.81 3.79 2.24
CA PRO A 67 -20.56 4.98 3.07
C PRO A 67 -21.78 5.91 3.20
N ALA A 68 -22.61 5.98 2.16
CA ALA A 68 -23.80 6.82 2.13
C ALA A 68 -25.08 6.10 2.56
N TRP A 69 -25.02 4.78 2.76
CA TRP A 69 -26.21 3.93 2.86
C TRP A 69 -27.14 4.27 4.03
N TYR A 70 -26.57 4.71 5.15
CA TYR A 70 -27.33 5.07 6.35
C TYR A 70 -27.67 6.56 6.42
N SER A 71 -27.45 7.32 5.34
CA SER A 71 -27.84 8.73 5.29
C SER A 71 -29.35 8.89 5.40
N LYS A 72 -29.78 9.87 6.21
CA LYS A 72 -31.18 10.28 6.32
C LYS A 72 -31.62 11.12 5.13
N ASP A 73 -30.68 11.84 4.52
CA ASP A 73 -30.91 12.66 3.34
C ASP A 73 -30.24 12.00 2.13
N TRP A 74 -31.04 11.28 1.36
CA TRP A 74 -30.61 10.67 0.11
C TRP A 74 -30.58 11.66 -1.06
N SER A 75 -31.22 12.82 -0.94
CA SER A 75 -31.30 13.77 -2.04
C SER A 75 -29.94 14.41 -2.35
N SER A 76 -29.09 14.58 -1.34
CA SER A 76 -27.74 15.15 -1.46
C SER A 76 -26.63 14.12 -1.75
N ILE A 77 -26.90 12.82 -1.59
CA ILE A 77 -25.87 11.77 -1.72
C ILE A 77 -25.21 11.72 -3.11
N PRO A 78 -25.93 11.76 -4.25
CA PRO A 78 -25.28 11.75 -5.55
C PRO A 78 -24.35 12.93 -5.75
N ASP A 79 -24.74 14.11 -5.26
CA ASP A 79 -23.92 15.32 -5.37
C ASP A 79 -22.67 15.22 -4.52
N ILE A 80 -22.77 14.70 -3.29
CA ILE A 80 -21.61 14.42 -2.42
C ILE A 80 -20.66 13.43 -3.07
N ILE A 81 -21.17 12.33 -3.62
CA ILE A 81 -20.37 11.31 -4.29
C ILE A 81 -19.64 11.91 -5.49
N ARG A 82 -20.37 12.65 -6.34
CA ARG A 82 -19.80 13.33 -7.51
C ARG A 82 -18.72 14.34 -7.11
N GLU A 83 -18.99 15.16 -6.09
CA GLU A 83 -18.02 16.12 -5.56
C GLU A 83 -16.77 15.41 -4.99
N CYS A 84 -16.93 14.27 -4.32
CA CYS A 84 -15.81 13.46 -3.87
C CYS A 84 -14.98 12.92 -5.04
N GLU A 85 -15.61 12.36 -6.08
CA GLU A 85 -14.94 11.88 -7.29
C GLU A 85 -14.23 13.02 -8.04
N GLU A 86 -14.84 14.20 -8.13
CA GLU A 86 -14.26 15.40 -8.75
C GLU A 86 -13.05 15.89 -7.96
N LYS A 87 -13.15 16.06 -6.64
CA LYS A 87 -12.03 16.46 -5.79
C LYS A 87 -10.87 15.47 -5.84
N ASP A 88 -11.16 14.18 -5.88
CA ASP A 88 -10.17 13.10 -5.96
C ASP A 88 -9.41 13.14 -7.30
N ARG A 89 -10.13 13.44 -8.40
CA ARG A 89 -9.56 13.65 -9.73
C ARG A 89 -8.72 14.92 -9.82
N GLU A 90 -9.24 16.04 -9.32
CA GLU A 90 -8.53 17.32 -9.29
C GLU A 90 -7.24 17.23 -8.47
N MET A 91 -7.28 16.55 -7.32
CA MET A 91 -6.12 16.31 -6.48
C MET A 91 -5.02 15.56 -7.24
N ARG A 92 -5.35 14.44 -7.91
CA ARG A 92 -4.37 13.68 -8.71
C ARG A 92 -3.85 14.46 -9.92
N GLN A 93 -4.72 15.17 -10.62
CA GLN A 93 -4.32 15.97 -11.79
C GLN A 93 -3.40 17.13 -11.43
N SER A 94 -3.66 17.79 -10.29
CA SER A 94 -2.86 18.93 -9.84
C SER A 94 -1.58 18.53 -9.09
N ALA A 95 -1.49 17.29 -8.61
CA ALA A 95 -0.34 16.79 -7.88
C ALA A 95 0.91 16.65 -8.75
N LEU A 96 0.78 16.30 -10.03
CA LEU A 96 1.92 16.14 -10.94
C LEU A 96 2.10 17.39 -11.82
N ARG A 97 3.21 18.12 -11.63
CA ARG A 97 3.60 19.27 -12.44
C ARG A 97 4.92 19.00 -13.16
N GLY A 98 4.83 18.65 -14.44
CA GLY A 98 6.00 18.25 -15.21
C GLY A 98 6.61 16.97 -14.64
N SER A 99 7.84 17.05 -14.12
CA SER A 99 8.56 15.93 -13.50
C SER A 99 8.53 15.95 -11.96
N GLU A 100 7.70 16.81 -11.35
CA GLU A 100 7.63 17.00 -9.91
C GLU A 100 6.22 16.71 -9.39
N ILE A 101 6.13 16.05 -8.25
CA ILE A 101 4.90 15.84 -7.50
C ILE A 101 4.88 16.89 -6.39
N VAL A 102 3.99 17.87 -6.51
CA VAL A 102 3.90 19.04 -5.60
C VAL A 102 3.00 18.81 -4.39
N ASP A 103 2.26 17.71 -4.38
CA ASP A 103 1.54 17.20 -3.21
C ASP A 103 1.66 15.66 -3.17
N PRO A 104 2.65 15.11 -2.44
CA PRO A 104 2.85 13.67 -2.38
C PRO A 104 1.95 12.96 -1.36
N HIS A 105 1.14 13.71 -0.60
CA HIS A 105 0.34 13.20 0.49
C HIS A 105 -1.09 12.91 0.03
N ILE A 106 -1.20 12.09 -1.02
CA ILE A 106 -2.46 11.68 -1.62
C ILE A 106 -2.94 10.40 -0.95
N TYR A 107 -4.20 10.37 -0.51
CA TYR A 107 -4.77 9.21 0.16
C TYR A 107 -6.15 8.85 -0.43
N PRO A 108 -6.46 7.55 -0.61
CA PRO A 108 -7.80 7.11 -0.88
C PRO A 108 -8.67 7.37 0.36
N ARG A 109 -9.94 7.66 0.10
CA ARG A 109 -10.97 7.89 1.12
C ARG A 109 -12.03 6.80 1.00
N PRO A 110 -12.49 6.19 2.12
CA PRO A 110 -12.04 6.40 3.50
C PRO A 110 -10.61 5.87 3.75
N TYR A 111 -9.92 6.39 4.76
CA TYR A 111 -8.53 6.04 5.09
C TYR A 111 -8.39 4.55 5.44
N PRO A 112 -7.84 3.72 4.54
CA PRO A 112 -7.78 2.28 4.74
C PRO A 112 -6.60 1.89 5.64
N HIS A 113 -6.69 0.72 6.26
CA HIS A 113 -5.55 0.08 6.91
C HIS A 113 -4.63 -0.56 5.86
N PRO A 114 -3.35 -0.17 5.78
CA PRO A 114 -2.45 -0.72 4.78
C PRO A 114 -1.95 -2.11 5.18
N ILE A 115 -1.92 -3.01 4.21
CA ILE A 115 -1.28 -4.33 4.33
C ILE A 115 0.13 -4.21 3.77
N SER A 116 1.11 -4.61 4.57
CA SER A 116 2.50 -4.76 4.15
C SER A 116 2.84 -6.24 4.05
N HIS A 117 3.65 -6.62 3.07
CA HIS A 117 4.06 -8.02 2.95
C HIS A 117 5.44 -8.20 2.34
N ALA A 118 6.11 -9.28 2.74
CA ALA A 118 7.29 -9.74 2.03
C ALA A 118 6.89 -10.21 0.62
N TRP A 119 7.84 -10.14 -0.30
CA TRP A 119 7.68 -10.79 -1.60
C TRP A 119 8.16 -12.22 -1.49
N VAL A 120 7.54 -13.13 -2.23
CA VAL A 120 8.05 -14.49 -2.39
C VAL A 120 8.90 -14.57 -3.66
N GLN A 121 9.63 -15.66 -3.83
CA GLN A 121 10.39 -15.89 -5.07
C GLN A 121 9.43 -16.01 -6.25
N ASN A 122 9.88 -15.62 -7.45
CA ASN A 122 9.05 -15.70 -8.66
C ASN A 122 8.50 -17.12 -8.90
N LYS A 123 9.30 -18.16 -8.59
CA LYS A 123 8.89 -19.57 -8.70
C LYS A 123 7.76 -19.97 -7.74
N ASP A 124 7.60 -19.23 -6.64
CA ASP A 124 6.62 -19.49 -5.58
C ASP A 124 5.41 -18.54 -5.69
N ARG A 125 5.36 -17.75 -6.77
CA ARG A 125 4.31 -16.78 -7.07
C ARG A 125 3.40 -17.30 -8.19
N VAL A 126 2.16 -16.84 -8.19
CA VAL A 126 1.20 -17.00 -9.26
C VAL A 126 0.55 -15.66 -9.55
N ASP A 127 0.32 -15.41 -10.84
CA ASP A 127 -0.32 -14.20 -11.35
C ASP A 127 -1.81 -14.52 -11.58
N VAL A 128 -2.68 -13.92 -10.76
CA VAL A 128 -4.11 -14.24 -10.73
C VAL A 128 -4.93 -13.09 -11.32
N TRP A 129 -5.81 -13.39 -12.27
CA TRP A 129 -6.75 -12.41 -12.82
C TRP A 129 -7.99 -12.36 -11.96
N MET A 130 -8.38 -11.16 -11.52
CA MET A 130 -9.43 -10.99 -10.53
C MET A 130 -10.44 -9.90 -10.94
N PRO A 131 -11.74 -10.09 -10.72
CA PRO A 131 -12.73 -9.06 -10.99
C PRO A 131 -12.52 -7.76 -10.19
N ILE A 132 -11.92 -7.86 -9.00
CA ILE A 132 -11.73 -6.72 -8.07
C ILE A 132 -10.92 -5.55 -8.67
N ASN A 133 -10.01 -5.81 -9.60
CA ASN A 133 -9.26 -4.78 -10.35
C ASN A 133 -9.71 -4.72 -11.82
N GLY A 134 -10.95 -5.12 -12.11
CA GLY A 134 -11.53 -5.15 -13.45
C GLY A 134 -10.85 -6.14 -14.41
N CYS A 135 -10.07 -7.09 -13.90
CA CYS A 135 -9.16 -7.92 -14.69
C CYS A 135 -8.22 -7.08 -15.59
N GLU A 136 -7.84 -5.88 -15.14
CA GLU A 136 -6.99 -4.98 -15.93
C GLU A 136 -5.50 -5.29 -15.81
N TRP A 137 -5.08 -6.00 -14.76
CA TRP A 137 -3.73 -6.53 -14.61
C TRP A 137 -3.74 -7.80 -13.77
N PRO A 138 -2.75 -8.69 -13.93
CA PRO A 138 -2.61 -9.85 -13.05
C PRO A 138 -2.18 -9.42 -11.64
N VAL A 139 -2.71 -10.08 -10.63
CA VAL A 139 -2.36 -9.86 -9.21
C VAL A 139 -1.31 -10.90 -8.80
N PRO A 140 -0.05 -10.49 -8.56
CA PRO A 140 1.02 -11.40 -8.18
C PRO A 140 0.93 -11.77 -6.69
N ILE A 141 0.54 -13.02 -6.38
CA ILE A 141 0.42 -13.53 -5.00
C ILE A 141 1.19 -14.84 -4.81
N PRO A 142 1.55 -15.24 -3.57
CA PRO A 142 2.12 -16.57 -3.35
C PRO A 142 1.15 -17.69 -3.77
N LYS A 143 1.70 -18.80 -4.27
CA LYS A 143 0.91 -19.96 -4.75
C LYS A 143 0.06 -20.60 -3.66
N ASP A 144 0.51 -20.51 -2.42
CA ASP A 144 -0.14 -21.01 -1.22
C ASP A 144 -1.08 -19.99 -0.56
N THR A 145 -1.26 -18.82 -1.17
CA THR A 145 -2.11 -17.74 -0.63
C THR A 145 -3.54 -17.80 -1.17
N ASN A 146 -4.49 -17.47 -0.29
CA ASN A 146 -5.87 -17.21 -0.65
C ASN A 146 -6.29 -15.84 -0.10
N LEU A 147 -6.69 -14.91 -0.98
CA LEU A 147 -7.12 -13.56 -0.58
C LEU A 147 -8.39 -13.56 0.26
N ASP A 148 -9.25 -14.57 0.15
CA ASP A 148 -10.40 -14.72 1.05
C ASP A 148 -9.97 -14.99 2.49
N LEU A 149 -8.87 -15.72 2.69
CA LEU A 149 -8.31 -15.97 4.02
C LEU A 149 -7.67 -14.69 4.58
N VAL A 150 -6.95 -13.93 3.74
CA VAL A 150 -6.43 -12.60 4.12
C VAL A 150 -7.58 -11.70 4.54
N ARG A 151 -8.64 -11.64 3.74
CA ARG A 151 -9.85 -10.87 4.05
C ARG A 151 -10.50 -11.31 5.36
N ILE A 152 -10.63 -12.62 5.61
CA ILE A 152 -11.17 -13.15 6.87
C ILE A 152 -10.29 -12.73 8.06
N GLU A 153 -8.97 -12.77 7.92
CA GLU A 153 -8.06 -12.32 8.97
C GLU A 153 -8.24 -10.83 9.27
N MET A 154 -8.32 -9.98 8.25
CA MET A 154 -8.58 -8.54 8.41
C MET A 154 -9.94 -8.27 9.05
N LEU A 155 -10.98 -8.99 8.66
CA LEU A 155 -12.32 -8.88 9.24
C LEU A 155 -12.35 -9.30 10.71
N ASN A 156 -11.61 -10.35 11.09
CA ASN A 156 -11.48 -10.76 12.49
C ASN A 156 -10.74 -9.72 13.34
N LYS A 157 -9.91 -8.87 12.72
CA LYS A 157 -9.28 -7.69 13.37
C LYS A 157 -10.21 -6.47 13.41
N GLY A 158 -11.45 -6.59 12.93
CA GLY A 158 -12.44 -5.51 12.90
C GLY A 158 -12.21 -4.49 11.77
N LEU A 159 -11.40 -4.82 10.76
CA LEU A 159 -11.10 -3.92 9.66
C LEU A 159 -12.20 -3.97 8.59
N GLU A 160 -12.55 -2.81 8.07
CA GLU A 160 -13.55 -2.68 7.01
C GLU A 160 -12.96 -2.24 5.66
N TYR A 161 -11.91 -1.41 5.70
CA TYR A 161 -11.22 -0.90 4.53
C TYR A 161 -9.73 -1.20 4.68
N VAL A 162 -9.18 -1.89 3.69
CA VAL A 162 -7.76 -2.22 3.63
C VAL A 162 -7.18 -1.80 2.30
N TRP A 163 -5.91 -1.42 2.31
CA TRP A 163 -5.15 -1.12 1.11
C TRP A 163 -4.11 -2.21 0.89
N LEU A 164 -4.04 -2.72 -0.33
CA LEU A 164 -3.10 -3.76 -0.73
C LEU A 164 -2.48 -3.36 -2.08
N ASP A 165 -1.17 -3.13 -2.08
CA ASP A 165 -0.41 -2.63 -3.23
C ASP A 165 -0.64 -3.44 -4.51
N VAL A 166 -0.59 -4.76 -4.43
CA VAL A 166 -0.76 -5.66 -5.59
C VAL A 166 -2.15 -5.57 -6.23
N LEU A 167 -3.15 -5.09 -5.49
CA LEU A 167 -4.51 -4.84 -6.00
C LEU A 167 -4.73 -3.40 -6.43
N CYS A 168 -4.06 -2.43 -5.80
CA CYS A 168 -4.32 -1.01 -5.98
C CYS A 168 -3.35 -0.32 -6.93
N LEU A 169 -2.18 -0.89 -7.18
CA LEU A 169 -1.22 -0.42 -8.17
C LEU A 169 -1.26 -1.34 -9.39
N ARG A 170 -1.31 -0.76 -10.60
CA ARG A 170 -1.26 -1.54 -11.83
C ARG A 170 0.05 -2.34 -11.91
N GLN A 171 -0.07 -3.65 -12.09
CA GLN A 171 1.06 -4.58 -12.14
C GLN A 171 1.48 -4.87 -13.59
N GLU A 172 2.70 -5.36 -13.75
CA GLU A 172 3.24 -5.76 -15.06
C GLU A 172 2.55 -7.02 -15.60
N GLY A 173 2.34 -7.06 -16.93
CA GLY A 173 1.75 -8.18 -17.65
C GLY A 173 0.26 -7.99 -17.97
N GLY A 174 -0.29 -6.80 -17.74
CA GLY A 174 -1.67 -6.44 -18.03
C GLY A 174 -1.87 -5.90 -19.45
N PRO A 175 -3.12 -5.84 -19.95
CA PRO A 175 -3.45 -4.92 -21.03
C PRO A 175 -3.11 -3.47 -20.64
N ARG A 176 -2.79 -2.64 -21.64
CA ARG A 176 -2.50 -1.20 -21.46
C ARG A 176 -1.31 -0.90 -20.54
N GLU A 177 -0.17 -1.53 -20.79
CA GLU A 177 1.09 -1.23 -20.11
C GLU A 177 1.55 0.24 -20.25
N ASP A 178 1.07 0.94 -21.27
CA ASP A 178 1.22 2.40 -21.40
C ASP A 178 0.63 3.13 -20.20
N LEU A 179 -0.54 2.71 -19.71
CA LEU A 179 -1.17 3.29 -18.52
C LEU A 179 -0.37 3.01 -17.26
N ARG A 180 0.25 1.84 -17.12
CA ARG A 180 1.06 1.52 -15.94
C ARG A 180 2.20 2.52 -15.80
N LEU A 181 2.91 2.80 -16.89
CA LEU A 181 4.01 3.76 -16.88
C LEU A 181 3.55 5.17 -16.52
N GLU A 182 2.37 5.59 -16.98
CA GLU A 182 1.80 6.90 -16.65
C GLU A 182 1.30 6.98 -15.20
N GLU A 183 0.54 5.99 -14.73
CA GLU A 183 0.06 5.88 -13.36
C GLU A 183 1.22 5.83 -12.35
N TRP A 184 2.26 5.04 -12.65
CA TRP A 184 3.42 4.88 -11.77
C TRP A 184 4.21 6.15 -11.55
N LYS A 185 4.17 7.13 -12.48
CA LYS A 185 4.81 8.45 -12.26
C LYS A 185 4.35 9.10 -10.97
N LEU A 186 3.08 8.93 -10.61
CA LEU A 186 2.44 9.50 -9.42
C LEU A 186 2.26 8.46 -8.29
N ASP A 187 1.77 7.27 -8.59
CA ASP A 187 1.29 6.35 -7.56
C ASP A 187 2.44 5.65 -6.80
N VAL A 188 3.49 5.20 -7.50
CA VAL A 188 4.68 4.56 -6.90
C VAL A 188 5.43 5.48 -5.91
N PRO A 189 5.65 6.76 -6.19
CA PRO A 189 6.34 7.63 -5.23
C PRO A 189 5.43 8.13 -4.09
N THR A 190 4.11 8.05 -4.22
CA THR A 190 3.16 8.59 -3.22
C THR A 190 2.54 7.55 -2.30
N PHE A 191 2.47 6.26 -2.69
CA PHE A 191 1.82 5.23 -1.88
C PHE A 191 2.43 5.08 -0.48
N GLY A 192 3.71 5.41 -0.30
CA GLY A 192 4.37 5.38 1.01
C GLY A 192 3.69 6.29 2.04
N ALA A 193 2.99 7.34 1.61
CA ALA A 193 2.20 8.19 2.50
C ALA A 193 1.10 7.38 3.22
N LEU A 194 0.48 6.41 2.53
CA LEU A 194 -0.60 5.58 3.07
C LEU A 194 -0.18 4.80 4.30
N TYR A 195 1.03 4.27 4.24
CA TYR A 195 1.60 3.49 5.32
C TYR A 195 1.84 4.31 6.58
N ASN A 196 1.85 5.64 6.52
CA ASN A 196 2.06 6.49 7.67
C ASN A 196 0.77 6.72 8.49
N MET A 197 -0.41 6.67 7.87
CA MET A 197 -1.65 7.17 8.48
C MET A 197 -2.29 6.22 9.49
N LYS A 198 -2.10 4.90 9.32
CA LYS A 198 -2.79 3.87 10.08
C LYS A 198 -1.86 2.77 10.53
N LYS A 199 -2.33 1.94 11.44
CA LYS A 199 -1.64 0.71 11.84
C LYS A 199 -1.45 -0.18 10.60
N VAL A 200 -0.21 -0.62 10.38
CA VAL A 200 0.16 -1.47 9.24
C VAL A 200 0.03 -2.94 9.61
N HIS A 201 -0.59 -3.73 8.74
CA HIS A 201 -0.78 -5.17 8.94
C HIS A 201 0.25 -5.95 8.12
N CYS A 202 1.23 -6.57 8.78
CA CYS A 202 2.45 -7.06 8.15
C CYS A 202 2.49 -8.60 8.02
N TYR A 203 2.50 -9.11 6.79
CA TYR A 203 2.83 -10.50 6.49
C TYR A 203 4.33 -10.67 6.19
N LEU A 204 5.10 -11.05 7.20
CA LEU A 204 6.58 -11.05 7.12
C LEU A 204 7.16 -12.18 6.26
N ASN A 205 6.40 -13.25 5.99
CA ASN A 205 6.79 -14.40 5.16
C ASN A 205 6.18 -14.42 3.75
N GLY A 206 5.39 -13.41 3.40
CA GLY A 206 4.63 -13.34 2.15
C GLY A 206 3.14 -13.17 2.42
N LEU A 207 2.45 -12.41 1.56
CA LEU A 207 1.04 -12.07 1.71
C LEU A 207 0.19 -13.31 2.05
N GLY A 208 -0.55 -13.28 3.16
CA GLY A 208 -1.44 -14.39 3.56
C GLY A 208 -0.76 -15.66 4.05
N ARG A 209 0.58 -15.70 4.11
CA ARG A 209 1.32 -16.87 4.60
C ARG A 209 1.47 -16.84 6.12
N PRO A 210 1.48 -18.01 6.78
CA PRO A 210 1.82 -18.11 8.19
C PRO A 210 3.20 -17.53 8.49
N LEU A 211 3.34 -16.91 9.67
CA LEU A 211 4.62 -16.46 10.18
C LEU A 211 5.48 -17.68 10.55
N SER A 212 6.66 -17.76 9.94
CA SER A 212 7.65 -18.81 10.21
C SER A 212 9.05 -18.20 10.24
N VAL A 213 9.86 -18.57 11.24
CA VAL A 213 11.24 -18.08 11.39
C VAL A 213 12.18 -19.27 11.29
N GLU A 214 12.50 -19.64 10.05
CA GLU A 214 13.41 -20.73 9.72
C GLU A 214 14.88 -20.26 9.74
N LYS A 215 15.82 -21.22 9.72
CA LYS A 215 17.26 -20.94 9.87
C LYS A 215 17.80 -19.91 8.87
N ASP A 216 17.25 -19.86 7.67
CA ASP A 216 17.64 -18.99 6.56
C ASP A 216 16.69 -17.79 6.35
N TYR A 217 15.82 -17.47 7.32
CA TYR A 217 14.80 -16.41 7.22
C TYR A 217 15.35 -15.06 6.73
N PHE A 218 16.56 -14.68 7.15
CA PHE A 218 17.22 -13.42 6.73
C PHE A 218 18.08 -13.55 5.48
N GLY A 219 18.26 -14.75 4.93
CA GLY A 219 19.14 -15.02 3.78
C GLY A 219 18.58 -14.56 2.44
N SER A 220 17.27 -14.26 2.37
CA SER A 220 16.62 -13.81 1.15
C SER A 220 16.57 -12.29 1.05
N ASP A 221 16.93 -11.76 -0.12
CA ASP A 221 16.70 -10.35 -0.49
C ASP A 221 15.21 -9.97 -0.53
N ARG A 222 14.32 -10.97 -0.54
CA ARG A 222 12.87 -10.77 -0.46
C ARG A 222 12.35 -10.71 0.99
N CYS A 223 13.19 -11.00 1.98
CA CYS A 223 12.85 -10.86 3.39
C CYS A 223 12.31 -9.46 3.67
N TRP A 224 11.23 -9.37 4.45
CA TRP A 224 10.59 -8.10 4.78
C TRP A 224 11.59 -7.08 5.34
N PHE A 225 12.54 -7.52 6.18
CA PHE A 225 13.56 -6.66 6.80
C PHE A 225 14.68 -6.21 5.87
N SER A 226 14.76 -6.75 4.65
CA SER A 226 15.81 -6.44 3.67
C SER A 226 15.32 -5.47 2.60
N ARG A 227 14.01 -5.42 2.32
CA ARG A 227 13.49 -4.62 1.21
C ARG A 227 13.53 -3.11 1.47
N ALA A 228 13.73 -2.34 0.40
CA ALA A 228 13.75 -0.89 0.43
C ALA A 228 12.36 -0.30 0.71
N TRP A 229 11.35 -0.79 -0.02
CA TRP A 229 9.97 -0.31 0.14
C TRP A 229 9.43 -0.53 1.54
N THR A 230 9.68 -1.68 2.16
CA THR A 230 9.21 -1.99 3.51
C THR A 230 9.78 -1.08 4.59
N LEU A 231 10.81 -0.29 4.30
CA LEU A 231 11.34 0.71 5.23
C LEU A 231 10.34 1.83 5.50
N GLN A 232 9.48 2.17 4.52
CA GLN A 232 8.42 3.17 4.68
C GLN A 232 7.11 2.57 5.24
N GLU A 233 7.04 1.25 5.37
CA GLU A 233 5.82 0.51 5.72
C GLU A 233 5.69 0.30 7.24
N THR A 234 6.03 1.35 8.02
CA THR A 234 5.89 1.38 9.49
C THR A 234 5.03 2.56 9.90
N GLY A 235 3.80 2.27 10.30
CA GLY A 235 2.78 3.29 10.52
C GLY A 235 2.96 4.09 11.80
N SER A 236 2.34 5.28 11.83
CA SER A 236 2.31 6.13 13.03
C SER A 236 1.58 5.48 14.20
N GLU A 237 0.54 4.70 13.92
CA GLU A 237 -0.17 3.87 14.91
C GLU A 237 0.51 2.51 15.16
N GLY A 238 1.73 2.32 14.63
CA GLY A 238 2.51 1.09 14.75
C GLY A 238 2.23 0.06 13.67
N TYR A 239 2.56 -1.19 13.97
CA TYR A 239 2.33 -2.34 13.09
C TYR A 239 1.75 -3.52 13.87
N GLU A 240 1.16 -4.46 13.14
CA GLU A 240 0.68 -5.73 13.67
C GLU A 240 1.10 -6.86 12.74
N VAL A 241 1.73 -7.89 13.31
CA VAL A 241 2.15 -9.06 12.53
C VAL A 241 0.92 -9.93 12.22
N CYS A 242 0.81 -10.34 10.96
CA CYS A 242 -0.25 -11.19 10.44
C CYS A 242 0.24 -12.62 10.19
N GLY A 243 -0.68 -13.54 9.95
CA GLY A 243 -0.35 -14.97 9.79
C GLY A 243 0.16 -15.63 11.07
N VAL A 244 -0.20 -15.09 12.24
CA VAL A 244 0.24 -15.62 13.54
C VAL A 244 -0.36 -17.00 13.77
N THR A 245 0.47 -17.95 14.18
CA THR A 245 0.10 -19.34 14.48
C THR A 245 0.26 -19.63 15.97
N LEU A 246 -0.58 -20.54 16.49
CA LEU A 246 -0.48 -21.01 17.87
C LEU A 246 0.85 -21.72 18.11
N ASN A 247 1.54 -21.38 19.20
CA ASN A 247 2.90 -21.83 19.50
C ASN A 247 3.91 -21.43 18.40
N GLY A 248 3.61 -20.36 17.67
CA GLY A 248 4.45 -19.83 16.60
C GLY A 248 5.60 -18.96 17.13
N PRO A 249 6.34 -18.29 16.22
CA PRO A 249 7.51 -17.50 16.59
C PRO A 249 7.24 -16.38 17.61
N LEU A 250 6.02 -15.82 17.64
CA LEU A 250 5.64 -14.77 18.59
C LEU A 250 5.25 -15.29 19.98
N ASP A 251 4.87 -16.56 20.10
CA ASP A 251 4.52 -17.18 21.38
C ASP A 251 5.76 -17.73 22.12
N ALA A 252 6.90 -17.83 21.42
CA ALA A 252 8.16 -18.27 21.99
C ALA A 252 8.60 -17.35 23.14
N LYS A 253 9.18 -17.94 24.19
CA LYS A 253 9.67 -17.20 25.35
C LYS A 253 11.19 -17.20 25.38
N PRO A 254 11.83 -16.04 25.61
CA PRO A 254 13.26 -16.01 25.80
C PRO A 254 13.66 -16.61 27.16
N ASP A 255 14.91 -17.02 27.26
CA ASP A 255 15.57 -17.32 28.52
C ASP A 255 15.85 -16.05 29.34
N LYS A 256 16.54 -16.21 30.47
CA LYS A 256 16.88 -15.10 31.37
C LYS A 256 17.80 -14.05 30.74
N ASP A 257 18.54 -14.42 29.69
CA ASP A 257 19.47 -13.55 28.98
C ASP A 257 18.82 -12.90 27.73
N GLY A 258 17.53 -13.14 27.50
CA GLY A 258 16.81 -12.62 26.34
C GLY A 258 17.04 -13.43 25.06
N LYS A 259 17.65 -14.62 25.15
CA LYS A 259 17.90 -15.51 24.00
C LYS A 259 16.77 -16.50 23.81
N TYR A 260 16.47 -16.80 22.56
CA TYR A 260 15.48 -17.79 22.16
C TYR A 260 16.20 -19.08 21.74
N ASP A 261 15.42 -20.16 21.54
CA ASP A 261 15.91 -21.49 21.14
C ASP A 261 16.88 -21.47 19.95
N THR A 262 16.76 -20.48 19.06
CA THR A 262 17.68 -20.27 17.96
C THR A 262 18.17 -18.83 17.88
N GLU A 263 19.38 -18.64 17.36
CA GLU A 263 19.95 -17.31 17.11
C GLU A 263 19.13 -16.52 16.09
N VAL A 264 18.56 -17.20 15.09
CA VAL A 264 17.68 -16.57 14.09
C VAL A 264 16.41 -16.01 14.74
N LEU A 265 15.80 -16.76 15.67
CA LEU A 265 14.62 -16.31 16.41
C LEU A 265 14.96 -15.16 17.37
N THR A 266 16.12 -15.22 18.01
CA THR A 266 16.64 -14.11 18.83
C THR A 266 16.83 -12.84 18.00
N THR A 267 17.41 -12.96 16.81
CA THR A 267 17.59 -11.84 15.88
C THR A 267 16.27 -11.31 15.34
N PHE A 268 15.30 -12.19 15.09
CA PHE A 268 13.95 -11.83 14.67
C PHE A 268 13.23 -10.98 15.71
N HIS A 269 13.17 -11.43 16.97
CA HIS A 269 12.56 -10.68 18.06
C HIS A 269 13.26 -9.34 18.31
N ARG A 270 14.60 -9.31 18.28
CA ARG A 270 15.36 -8.06 18.37
C ARG A 270 15.01 -7.09 17.24
N LYS A 271 14.93 -7.56 15.99
CA LYS A 271 14.56 -6.72 14.85
C LYS A 271 13.14 -6.18 14.99
N LEU A 272 12.18 -7.01 15.41
CA LEU A 272 10.80 -6.57 15.68
C LEU A 272 10.72 -5.51 16.79
N LEU A 273 11.42 -5.71 17.91
CA LEU A 273 11.45 -4.73 19.00
C LEU A 273 12.05 -3.38 18.58
N THR A 274 13.04 -3.40 17.69
CA THR A 274 13.64 -2.18 17.13
C THR A 274 12.86 -1.60 15.94
N LEU A 275 11.82 -2.28 15.48
CA LEU A 275 11.02 -1.82 14.35
C LEU A 275 10.14 -0.66 14.82
N LYS A 276 10.57 0.54 14.46
CA LYS A 276 9.86 1.79 14.73
C LYS A 276 9.84 2.63 13.47
N ARG A 277 8.85 3.50 13.40
CA ARG A 277 8.83 4.57 12.40
C ARG A 277 10.13 5.36 12.47
N LEU A 278 10.77 5.54 11.31
CA LEU A 278 11.96 6.37 11.21
C LEU A 278 11.62 7.84 11.46
N SER A 279 12.54 8.58 12.06
CA SER A 279 12.47 10.03 11.98
C SER A 279 12.72 10.45 10.53
N SER A 280 12.13 11.57 10.10
CA SER A 280 12.41 12.16 8.78
C SER A 280 13.81 12.81 8.70
N GLN A 281 14.72 12.42 9.61
CA GLN A 281 16.10 12.89 9.61
C GLN A 281 16.87 12.22 8.47
N PRO A 282 17.52 13.00 7.59
CA PRO A 282 18.17 12.44 6.40
C PRO A 282 19.20 11.36 6.72
N PHE A 283 19.97 11.54 7.80
CA PHE A 283 20.98 10.57 8.21
C PHE A 283 20.38 9.20 8.56
N GLU A 284 19.35 9.16 9.40
CA GLU A 284 18.71 7.90 9.79
C GLU A 284 18.10 7.20 8.57
N VAL A 285 17.40 7.95 7.70
CA VAL A 285 16.81 7.41 6.47
C VAL A 285 17.88 6.79 5.57
N LEU A 286 19.00 7.48 5.35
CA LEU A 286 20.08 7.02 4.49
C LEU A 286 20.82 5.81 5.09
N GLU A 287 21.18 5.85 6.38
CA GLU A 287 21.84 4.73 7.07
C GLU A 287 21.01 3.45 7.01
N LYS A 288 19.69 3.57 7.21
CA LYS A 288 18.78 2.43 7.12
C LYS A 288 18.60 1.98 5.68
N MET A 289 18.45 2.91 4.75
CA MET A 289 18.29 2.60 3.33
C MET A 289 19.52 1.91 2.76
N GLN A 290 20.76 2.26 3.17
CA GLN A 290 22.01 1.62 2.76
C GLN A 290 21.99 0.09 2.91
N ARG A 291 21.33 -0.41 3.96
CA ARG A 291 21.22 -1.85 4.28
C ARG A 291 20.06 -2.55 3.56
N ARG A 292 19.32 -1.84 2.71
CA ARG A 292 18.17 -2.37 1.98
C ARG A 292 18.49 -2.70 0.53
N VAL A 293 17.74 -3.67 0.00
CA VAL A 293 17.78 -4.12 -1.37
C VAL A 293 16.48 -3.74 -2.10
N SER A 294 16.57 -3.49 -3.40
CA SER A 294 15.42 -3.21 -4.26
C SER A 294 15.53 -3.98 -5.57
N THR A 295 14.39 -4.30 -6.19
CA THR A 295 14.38 -4.92 -7.52
C THR A 295 14.85 -3.93 -8.58
N LYS A 296 14.30 -2.71 -8.56
CA LYS A 296 14.75 -1.62 -9.42
C LYS A 296 15.61 -0.68 -8.57
N PRO A 297 16.83 -0.32 -9.00
CA PRO A 297 17.71 0.51 -8.19
C PRO A 297 17.10 1.88 -7.82
N VAL A 298 16.29 2.47 -8.70
CA VAL A 298 15.62 3.76 -8.49
C VAL A 298 14.59 3.74 -7.35
N ASP A 299 14.04 2.58 -7.01
CA ASP A 299 13.07 2.40 -5.92
C ASP A 299 13.61 2.92 -4.58
N ARG A 300 14.91 2.78 -4.32
CA ARG A 300 15.52 3.28 -3.08
C ARG A 300 15.41 4.80 -2.99
N ILE A 301 15.57 5.50 -4.11
CA ILE A 301 15.49 6.96 -4.17
C ILE A 301 14.04 7.40 -3.97
N ALA A 302 13.09 6.73 -4.61
CA ALA A 302 11.66 6.99 -4.43
C ALA A 302 11.21 6.75 -2.97
N ALA A 303 11.64 5.65 -2.35
CA ALA A 303 11.37 5.38 -0.94
C ALA A 303 12.03 6.40 0.00
N ILE A 304 13.25 6.88 -0.29
CA ILE A 304 13.87 7.97 0.48
C ILE A 304 13.02 9.24 0.39
N ALA A 305 12.51 9.58 -0.79
CA ALA A 305 11.75 10.81 -1.01
C ALA A 305 10.55 10.93 -0.05
N ILE A 306 9.78 9.85 0.10
CA ILE A 306 8.62 9.82 0.99
C ILE A 306 9.01 9.72 2.48
N LEU A 307 10.08 8.97 2.81
CA LEU A 307 10.61 8.87 4.18
C LEU A 307 11.12 10.21 4.73
N LEU A 308 11.66 11.07 3.87
CA LEU A 308 12.06 12.44 4.23
C LEU A 308 10.87 13.38 4.49
N TRP A 309 9.64 12.92 4.24
CA TRP A 309 8.41 13.69 4.41
C TRP A 309 8.45 15.06 3.71
N SER A 310 8.96 15.05 2.47
CA SER A 310 9.07 16.26 1.66
C SER A 310 7.72 16.67 1.10
N SER A 311 7.44 17.97 1.05
CA SER A 311 6.23 18.52 0.41
C SER A 311 6.25 18.41 -1.11
N THR A 312 7.40 18.07 -1.69
CA THR A 312 7.57 17.87 -3.13
C THR A 312 8.56 16.74 -3.35
N ILE A 313 8.24 15.84 -4.28
CA ILE A 313 9.10 14.69 -4.64
C ILE A 313 9.16 14.55 -6.17
N PRO A 314 10.21 13.95 -6.74
CA PRO A 314 10.27 13.72 -8.18
C PRO A 314 9.25 12.67 -8.62
N ALA A 315 8.72 12.84 -9.83
CA ALA A 315 7.94 11.80 -10.50
C ALA A 315 8.80 10.55 -10.72
N TYR A 316 8.19 9.37 -10.60
CA TYR A 316 8.91 8.12 -10.77
C TYR A 316 9.16 7.82 -12.25
N ASN A 317 10.39 7.40 -12.56
CA ASN A 317 10.78 6.97 -13.89
C ASN A 317 11.82 5.85 -13.76
N GLU A 318 11.45 4.66 -14.21
CA GLU A 318 12.29 3.47 -14.15
C GLU A 318 13.57 3.59 -14.98
N SER A 319 13.54 4.40 -16.04
CA SER A 319 14.65 4.58 -16.96
C SER A 319 15.66 5.63 -16.49
N HIS A 320 15.40 6.30 -15.37
CA HIS A 320 16.37 7.26 -14.82
C HIS A 320 17.64 6.55 -14.36
N THR A 321 18.77 7.20 -14.65
CA THR A 321 20.02 6.86 -13.97
C THR A 321 19.87 7.15 -12.48
N LEU A 322 20.54 6.36 -11.64
CA LEU A 322 20.53 6.57 -10.18
C LEU A 322 20.96 7.99 -9.80
N GLU A 323 22.01 8.51 -10.43
CA GLU A 323 22.49 9.87 -10.16
C GLU A 323 21.50 10.94 -10.66
N GLY A 324 20.81 10.69 -11.77
CA GLY A 324 19.77 11.58 -12.29
C GLY A 324 18.55 11.64 -11.36
N ALA A 325 18.06 10.49 -10.90
CA ALA A 325 16.96 10.43 -9.94
C ALA A 325 17.34 11.05 -8.59
N TRP A 326 18.55 10.79 -8.11
CA TRP A 326 19.07 11.40 -6.88
C TRP A 326 19.20 12.92 -7.02
N THR A 327 19.71 13.40 -8.15
CA THR A 327 19.76 14.82 -8.50
C THR A 327 18.38 15.46 -8.50
N ALA A 328 17.40 14.81 -9.13
CA ALA A 328 16.02 15.30 -9.17
C ALA A 328 15.43 15.43 -7.76
N LEU A 329 15.65 14.42 -6.90
CA LEU A 329 15.23 14.48 -5.51
C LEU A 329 15.91 15.65 -4.78
N LEU A 330 17.23 15.78 -4.89
CA LEU A 330 17.97 16.85 -4.23
C LEU A 330 17.53 18.26 -4.65
N ASN A 331 17.00 18.43 -5.85
CA ASN A 331 16.50 19.72 -6.32
C ASN A 331 15.19 20.12 -5.65
N VAL A 332 14.36 19.16 -5.21
CA VAL A 332 13.02 19.42 -4.68
C VAL A 332 12.88 19.28 -3.16
N ILE A 333 13.80 18.55 -2.50
CA ILE A 333 13.76 18.42 -1.03
C ILE A 333 13.99 19.76 -0.31
N SER A 334 13.50 19.83 0.93
CA SER A 334 13.54 21.05 1.72
C SER A 334 14.98 21.63 1.87
N PRO A 335 15.14 22.97 1.93
CA PRO A 335 16.44 23.59 2.19
C PRO A 335 17.13 23.07 3.45
N ARG A 336 16.36 22.74 4.50
CA ARG A 336 16.87 22.15 5.74
C ARG A 336 17.47 20.77 5.50
N THR A 337 16.77 19.92 4.76
CA THR A 337 17.24 18.57 4.38
C THR A 337 18.51 18.67 3.53
N ARG A 338 18.56 19.60 2.56
CA ARG A 338 19.76 19.86 1.75
C ARG A 338 20.95 20.30 2.59
N ALA A 339 20.75 21.25 3.51
CA ALA A 339 21.81 21.72 4.40
C ALA A 339 22.36 20.58 5.26
N ALA A 340 21.49 19.73 5.82
CA ALA A 340 21.92 18.55 6.59
C ALA A 340 22.78 17.58 5.76
N LEU A 341 22.41 17.33 4.50
CA LEU A 341 23.21 16.52 3.59
C LEU A 341 24.56 17.16 3.25
N PHE A 342 24.59 18.47 3.02
CA PHE A 342 25.83 19.20 2.75
C PHE A 342 26.81 19.12 3.92
N PHE A 343 26.35 19.34 5.15
CA PHE A 343 27.22 19.25 6.33
C PHE A 343 27.73 17.84 6.61
N TRP A 344 26.95 16.82 6.27
CA TRP A 344 27.32 15.43 6.52
C TRP A 344 28.23 14.83 5.44
N PHE A 345 28.07 15.28 4.21
CA PHE A 345 28.87 14.87 3.08
C PHE A 345 29.60 16.08 2.49
N PRO A 346 30.71 16.52 3.12
CA PRO A 346 31.43 17.73 2.74
C PRO A 346 32.17 17.59 1.40
N GLU A 347 32.40 16.36 0.96
CA GLU A 347 33.06 16.07 -0.32
C GLU A 347 32.12 16.36 -1.50
N PRO A 348 32.59 17.05 -2.55
CA PRO A 348 31.76 17.37 -3.70
C PRO A 348 31.32 16.09 -4.43
N GLY A 349 30.09 16.11 -4.95
CA GLY A 349 29.56 15.07 -5.82
C GLY A 349 30.12 15.11 -7.24
N ILE A 350 29.76 14.09 -8.03
CA ILE A 350 30.25 13.91 -9.41
C ILE A 350 29.36 14.55 -10.48
N ALA A 351 28.18 15.07 -10.10
CA ALA A 351 27.16 15.57 -11.02
C ALA A 351 27.19 17.11 -11.21
N GLY A 352 28.38 17.71 -11.22
CA GLY A 352 28.60 19.14 -11.51
C GLY A 352 28.28 20.13 -10.38
N ALA A 353 27.40 19.79 -9.44
CA ALA A 353 27.13 20.61 -8.25
C ALA A 353 28.08 20.23 -7.10
N THR A 354 28.93 21.16 -6.68
CA THR A 354 29.93 20.94 -5.62
C THR A 354 29.34 20.90 -4.20
N TRP A 355 28.12 21.40 -4.01
CA TRP A 355 27.48 21.50 -2.69
C TRP A 355 26.73 20.24 -2.26
N ARG A 356 26.68 19.18 -3.08
CA ARG A 356 25.87 18.00 -2.75
C ARG A 356 26.59 16.68 -3.01
N PRO A 357 26.33 15.65 -2.21
CA PRO A 357 26.90 14.34 -2.45
C PRO A 357 26.23 13.65 -3.64
N SER A 358 27.01 12.82 -4.33
CA SER A 358 26.51 11.86 -5.31
C SER A 358 25.77 10.71 -4.63
N TRP A 359 24.92 10.01 -5.39
CA TRP A 359 24.28 8.78 -4.91
C TRP A 359 25.31 7.77 -4.44
N LYS A 360 26.41 7.61 -5.19
CA LYS A 360 27.50 6.70 -4.84
C LYS A 360 28.15 7.05 -3.49
N GLN A 361 28.34 8.33 -3.16
CA GLN A 361 28.89 8.74 -1.86
C GLN A 361 27.93 8.40 -0.73
N VAL A 362 26.64 8.71 -0.90
CA VAL A 362 25.62 8.45 0.11
C VAL A 362 25.40 6.95 0.35
N MET A 363 25.62 6.12 -0.66
CA MET A 363 25.41 4.67 -0.56
C MET A 363 26.65 3.86 -0.19
N LYS A 364 27.81 4.51 0.01
CA LYS A 364 28.97 3.84 0.62
C LYS A 364 28.67 3.61 2.09
N THR A 365 28.70 2.35 2.51
CA THR A 365 28.71 1.99 3.93
C THR A 365 29.92 2.64 4.58
N SER A 366 29.66 3.45 5.62
CA SER A 366 30.69 4.01 6.48
C SER A 366 31.25 2.94 7.43
#